data_AF-A0AAN8J3N0-F1
#
_entry.id   AF-A0AAN8J3N0-F1
#
_cell.length_a   1.000
_cell.length_b   1.000
_cell.length_c   1.000
_cell.angle_alpha   90.00
_cell.angle_beta   90.00
_cell.angle_gamma   90.00
#
_symmetry.space_group_name_H-M   'P 1'
#
loop_
_entity.id
_entity.type
_entity.pdbx_description
1 polymer ?
#
loop_
_entity_poly.entity_id
_entity_poly.type
_entity_poly.pdbx_seq_one_letter_code
_entity_poly.pdbx_strand_id
1 'polypeptide(L)'
;MWDLLVLTAGNERQKRNFELLLAEVDTTPYCRRTLVISDYPVDVKIGSGGATLNVLRSIDDQAKGQKVLLIHSGGLSQRLPHISAFGKIFLTLPNSMTMLEAKLRSYKRLPHILPPGLLVAASDVLEDVSASEKCNSTSDMVLFATESSLKVATDHGVFVMENDRLKSVLQKPSLDEMKAAGAILPSGNALTDW
;
A
#
# COMPACT_ATOMS: atom_id res chain seq x y z
N MET A 1 -1.33 9.90 -14.51
CA MET A 1 -0.82 10.57 -13.30
C MET A 1 -1.85 10.43 -12.19
N TRP A 2 -1.42 10.34 -10.93
CA TRP A 2 -2.30 10.35 -9.76
C TRP A 2 -2.88 11.74 -9.51
N ASP A 3 -4.13 11.83 -9.07
CA ASP A 3 -4.75 13.11 -8.71
C ASP A 3 -4.31 13.55 -7.31
N LEU A 4 -4.13 12.60 -6.40
CA LEU A 4 -3.73 12.85 -5.02
C LEU A 4 -2.82 11.74 -4.50
N LEU A 5 -1.67 12.12 -3.93
CA LEU A 5 -0.87 11.26 -3.04
C LEU A 5 -1.19 11.60 -1.59
N VAL A 6 -1.51 10.58 -0.79
CA VAL A 6 -1.71 10.70 0.65
C VAL A 6 -0.68 9.84 1.38
N LEU A 7 0.07 10.46 2.29
CA LEU A 7 0.89 9.75 3.27
C LEU A 7 0.19 9.78 4.62
N THR A 8 0.12 8.63 5.30
CA THR A 8 -0.34 8.61 6.71
C THR A 8 0.81 8.78 7.67
N ALA A 9 0.59 9.44 8.80
CA ALA A 9 1.54 9.63 9.87
C ALA A 9 0.91 9.22 11.20
N GLY A 10 1.66 8.62 12.11
CA GLY A 10 1.15 8.15 13.40
C GLY A 10 0.84 9.27 14.41
N ASN A 11 1.28 10.50 14.16
CA ASN A 11 0.96 11.68 14.97
C ASN A 11 1.30 12.99 14.22
N GLU A 12 0.93 14.13 14.81
CA GLU A 12 1.19 15.48 14.27
C GLU A 12 2.68 15.80 14.10
N ARG A 13 3.55 15.32 14.99
CA ARG A 13 4.98 15.57 14.88
C ARG A 13 5.57 14.85 13.66
N GLN A 14 5.19 13.59 13.46
CA GLN A 14 5.62 12.83 12.29
C GLN A 14 5.04 13.42 11.00
N LYS A 15 3.78 13.88 11.03
CA LYS A 15 3.16 14.58 9.90
C LYS A 15 4.00 15.77 9.45
N ARG A 16 4.38 16.68 10.37
CA ARG A 16 5.20 17.86 10.04
C ARG A 16 6.55 17.49 9.43
N ASN A 17 7.20 16.44 9.96
CA ASN A 17 8.45 15.95 9.38
C ASN A 17 8.25 15.41 7.95
N PHE A 18 7.18 14.65 7.72
CA PHE A 18 6.86 14.13 6.39
C PHE A 18 6.52 15.24 5.41
N GLU A 19 5.83 16.30 5.83
CA GLU A 19 5.56 17.47 4.99
C GLU A 19 6.86 18.16 4.55
N LEU A 20 7.85 18.30 5.44
CA LEU A 20 9.16 18.85 5.10
C LEU A 20 9.93 17.94 4.14
N LEU A 21 10.00 16.63 4.43
CA LEU A 21 10.71 15.67 3.57
C LEU A 21 10.05 15.54 2.19
N LEU A 22 8.73 15.62 2.13
CA LEU A 22 7.97 15.55 0.88
C LEU A 22 8.17 16.78 0.00
N ALA A 23 8.45 17.95 0.59
CA ALA A 23 8.77 19.17 -0.16
C ALA A 23 10.11 19.07 -0.91
N GLU A 24 11.03 18.22 -0.44
CA GLU A 24 12.32 17.97 -1.08
C GLU A 24 12.24 16.95 -2.24
N VAL A 25 11.09 16.28 -2.41
CA VAL A 25 10.89 15.25 -3.45
C VAL A 25 10.08 15.84 -4.60
N ASP A 26 10.61 15.76 -5.83
CA ASP A 26 9.85 16.16 -7.03
C ASP A 26 8.76 15.13 -7.36
N THR A 27 7.57 15.37 -6.81
CA THR A 27 6.38 14.54 -7.05
C THR A 27 5.57 14.98 -8.28
N THR A 28 5.92 16.12 -8.90
CA THR A 28 5.15 16.70 -10.01
C THR A 28 5.02 15.80 -11.25
N PRO A 29 5.96 14.88 -11.57
CA PRO A 29 5.78 13.93 -12.67
C PRO A 29 4.78 12.81 -12.37
N TYR A 30 4.36 12.65 -11.12
CA TYR A 30 3.59 11.48 -10.65
C TYR A 30 2.24 11.83 -10.05
N CYS A 31 2.11 12.99 -9.41
CA CYS A 31 0.95 13.38 -8.62
C CYS A 31 0.61 14.86 -8.84
N ARG A 32 -0.69 15.19 -8.94
CA ARG A 32 -1.14 16.60 -9.04
C ARG A 32 -1.10 17.32 -7.70
N ARG A 33 -1.40 16.60 -6.62
CA ARG A 33 -1.48 17.12 -5.26
C ARG A 33 -0.92 16.09 -4.29
N THR A 34 -0.43 16.57 -3.17
CA THR A 34 0.05 15.74 -2.07
C THR A 34 -0.59 16.16 -0.76
N LEU A 35 -0.74 15.22 0.16
CA LEU A 35 -1.30 15.45 1.49
C LEU A 35 -0.66 14.48 2.50
N VAL A 36 -0.45 14.95 3.73
CA VAL A 36 -0.06 14.12 4.86
C VAL A 36 -1.14 14.17 5.93
N ILE A 37 -1.63 13.00 6.35
CA ILE A 37 -2.70 12.87 7.34
C ILE A 37 -2.18 12.12 8.57
N SER A 38 -2.26 12.76 9.73
CA SER A 38 -1.97 12.17 11.02
C SER A 38 -3.13 11.29 11.52
N ASP A 39 -2.81 10.26 12.29
CA ASP A 39 -3.78 9.41 12.97
C ASP A 39 -4.71 10.24 13.89
N TYR A 40 -6.00 9.89 13.86
CA TYR A 40 -7.02 10.47 14.71
C TYR A 40 -7.88 9.34 15.33
N PRO A 41 -8.21 9.39 16.64
CA PRO A 41 -7.89 10.44 17.61
C PRO A 41 -6.39 10.59 17.91
N VAL A 42 -5.99 11.78 18.34
CA VAL A 42 -4.59 12.11 18.65
C VAL A 42 -4.03 11.12 19.68
N ASP A 43 -2.79 10.68 19.44
CA ASP A 43 -2.05 9.73 20.29
C ASP A 43 -2.68 8.33 20.45
N VAL A 44 -3.62 7.97 19.57
CA VAL A 44 -4.20 6.62 19.50
C VAL A 44 -3.64 5.88 18.30
N LYS A 45 -3.09 4.68 18.53
CA LYS A 45 -2.66 3.79 17.44
C LYS A 45 -3.88 3.13 16.81
N ILE A 46 -4.26 3.60 15.62
CA ILE A 46 -5.47 3.14 14.89
C ILE A 46 -5.20 2.04 13.86
N GLY A 47 -3.92 1.75 13.57
CA GLY A 47 -3.53 0.74 12.58
C GLY A 47 -3.82 1.17 11.13
N SER A 48 -3.45 0.34 10.15
CA SER A 48 -3.61 0.66 8.72
C SER A 48 -5.07 0.87 8.35
N GLY A 49 -5.96 -0.05 8.73
CA GLY A 49 -7.40 0.07 8.45
C GLY A 49 -8.03 1.32 9.07
N GLY A 50 -7.68 1.65 10.32
CA GLY A 50 -8.13 2.89 10.95
C GLY A 50 -7.60 4.13 10.24
N ALA A 51 -6.33 4.12 9.81
CA ALA A 51 -5.73 5.19 9.03
C ALA A 51 -6.40 5.35 7.67
N THR A 52 -6.79 4.25 6.99
CA THR A 52 -7.56 4.30 5.74
C THR A 52 -8.90 5.00 5.94
N LEU A 53 -9.65 4.62 6.99
CA LEU A 53 -10.94 5.25 7.31
C LEU A 53 -10.78 6.74 7.67
N ASN A 54 -9.72 7.08 8.40
CA ASN A 54 -9.39 8.46 8.74
C ASN A 54 -9.09 9.30 7.49
N VAL A 55 -8.31 8.75 6.56
CA VAL A 55 -8.04 9.37 5.25
C VAL A 55 -9.33 9.56 4.46
N LEU A 56 -10.16 8.52 4.34
CA LEU A 56 -11.46 8.60 3.64
C LEU A 56 -12.39 9.67 4.22
N ARG A 57 -12.35 9.89 5.55
CA ARG A 57 -13.12 10.95 6.21
C ARG A 57 -12.53 12.35 5.98
N SER A 58 -11.22 12.45 5.79
CA SER A 58 -10.49 13.71 5.66
C SER A 58 -10.44 14.22 4.21
N ILE A 59 -10.44 13.31 3.23
CA ILE A 59 -10.56 13.67 1.82
C ILE A 59 -12.06 13.85 1.54
N ASP A 60 -12.48 15.10 1.37
CA ASP A 60 -13.86 15.49 1.14
C ASP A 60 -14.45 14.81 -0.11
N ASP A 61 -15.76 14.94 -0.32
CA ASP A 61 -16.50 14.52 -1.52
C ASP A 61 -15.85 15.01 -2.82
N GLN A 62 -15.01 16.04 -2.78
CA GLN A 62 -14.20 16.49 -3.91
C GLN A 62 -13.19 15.45 -4.42
N ALA A 63 -12.84 14.43 -3.63
CA ALA A 63 -12.03 13.30 -4.05
C ALA A 63 -12.84 12.22 -4.81
N LYS A 64 -14.17 12.33 -4.87
CA LYS A 64 -15.00 11.42 -5.69
C LYS A 64 -14.59 11.53 -7.15
N GLY A 65 -14.36 10.38 -7.78
CA GLY A 65 -13.91 10.30 -9.17
C GLY A 65 -12.43 10.63 -9.37
N GLN A 66 -11.64 10.82 -8.31
CA GLN A 66 -10.19 10.98 -8.40
C GLN A 66 -9.45 9.65 -8.25
N LYS A 67 -8.22 9.61 -8.75
CA LYS A 67 -7.27 8.51 -8.55
C LYS A 67 -6.33 8.87 -7.40
N VAL A 68 -6.56 8.25 -6.24
CA VAL A 68 -5.85 8.53 -5.00
C VAL A 68 -4.87 7.40 -4.69
N LEU A 69 -3.60 7.76 -4.48
CA LEU A 69 -2.57 6.85 -3.97
C LEU A 69 -2.40 7.11 -2.47
N LEU A 70 -2.80 6.14 -1.64
CA LEU A 70 -2.59 6.16 -0.19
C LEU A 70 -1.42 5.25 0.18
N ILE A 71 -0.41 5.82 0.83
CA ILE A 71 0.73 5.07 1.37
C ILE A 71 0.66 5.09 2.91
N HIS A 72 0.61 3.89 3.50
CA HIS A 72 0.63 3.73 4.94
C HIS A 72 2.03 3.92 5.51
N SER A 73 2.30 5.12 6.06
CA SER A 73 3.64 5.55 6.49
C SER A 73 3.75 5.83 7.99
N GLY A 74 2.64 5.74 8.74
CA GLY A 74 2.58 6.07 10.17
C GLY A 74 3.21 5.06 11.14
N GLY A 75 3.83 4.00 10.62
CA GLY A 75 4.45 2.96 11.45
C GLY A 75 5.69 3.45 12.19
N LEU A 76 5.84 3.04 13.46
CA LEU A 76 6.97 3.42 14.34
C LEU A 76 8.34 2.85 13.91
N SER A 77 8.40 2.06 12.84
CA SER A 77 9.64 1.47 12.33
C SER A 77 10.49 0.76 13.40
N GLN A 78 9.84 0.03 14.31
CA GLN A 78 10.48 -0.57 15.50
C GLN A 78 11.65 -1.52 15.17
N ARG A 79 11.65 -2.12 13.97
CA ARG A 79 12.73 -2.99 13.48
C ARG A 79 13.93 -2.21 12.91
N LEU A 80 13.76 -0.92 12.62
CA LEU A 80 14.78 -0.01 12.08
C LEU A 80 14.76 1.33 12.85
N PRO A 81 15.26 1.37 14.11
CA PRO A 81 15.07 2.52 14.99
C PRO A 81 15.67 3.82 14.45
N HIS A 82 16.79 3.73 13.74
CA HIS A 82 17.48 4.87 13.12
C HIS A 82 16.66 5.57 12.03
N ILE A 83 15.61 4.91 11.50
CA ILE A 83 14.72 5.46 10.46
C ILE A 83 13.39 5.94 11.07
N SER A 84 13.12 5.65 12.35
CA SER A 84 11.83 5.97 12.99
C SER A 84 11.46 7.47 12.93
N ALA A 85 12.45 8.36 13.00
CA ALA A 85 12.26 9.81 12.91
C ALA A 85 11.90 10.31 11.50
N PHE A 86 12.40 9.62 10.46
CA PHE A 86 12.21 9.96 9.05
C PHE A 86 11.05 9.20 8.40
N GLY A 87 10.69 8.03 8.93
CA GLY A 87 9.72 7.13 8.32
C GLY A 87 10.31 6.30 7.17
N LYS A 88 9.88 5.04 7.04
CA LYS A 88 10.42 4.11 6.03
C LYS A 88 10.22 4.60 4.60
N ILE A 89 9.15 5.36 4.34
CA ILE A 89 8.85 5.91 3.02
C ILE A 89 9.90 6.93 2.53
N PHE A 90 10.70 7.50 3.44
CA PHE A 90 11.79 8.42 3.09
C PHE A 90 13.18 7.77 3.23
N LEU A 91 13.25 6.45 3.42
CA LEU A 91 14.52 5.73 3.44
C LEU A 91 15.24 5.87 2.09
N THR A 92 16.50 6.30 2.12
CA THR A 92 17.38 6.32 0.95
C THR A 92 17.85 4.90 0.60
N LEU A 93 17.64 4.51 -0.64
CA LEU A 93 18.07 3.25 -1.23
C LEU A 93 19.52 3.36 -1.77
N PRO A 94 20.19 2.24 -2.09
CA PRO A 94 21.58 2.26 -2.59
C PRO A 94 21.81 3.07 -3.88
N ASN A 95 20.77 3.35 -4.64
CA ASN A 95 20.81 4.16 -5.86
C ASN A 95 20.54 5.66 -5.61
N SER A 96 20.62 6.10 -4.35
CA SER A 96 20.36 7.48 -3.91
C SER A 96 18.92 7.98 -4.06
N MET A 97 17.97 7.11 -4.46
CA MET A 97 16.54 7.44 -4.44
C MET A 97 15.94 7.12 -3.08
N THR A 98 14.95 7.89 -2.66
CA THR A 98 14.09 7.52 -1.53
C THR A 98 13.13 6.38 -1.92
N MET A 99 12.64 5.67 -0.91
CA MET A 99 11.58 4.67 -1.06
C MET A 99 10.34 5.27 -1.77
N LEU A 100 9.97 6.51 -1.44
CA LEU A 100 8.90 7.26 -2.09
C LEU A 100 9.14 7.41 -3.59
N GLU A 101 10.31 7.89 -3.99
CA GLU A 101 10.64 8.09 -5.41
C GLU A 101 10.61 6.76 -6.19
N ALA A 102 11.18 5.71 -5.63
CA ALA A 102 11.15 4.37 -6.23
C ALA A 102 9.71 3.87 -6.42
N LYS A 103 8.84 4.09 -5.43
CA LYS A 103 7.44 3.68 -5.46
C LYS A 103 6.61 4.49 -6.46
N LEU A 104 6.77 5.82 -6.49
CA LEU A 104 6.13 6.70 -7.47
C LEU A 104 6.55 6.33 -8.90
N ARG A 105 7.83 5.99 -9.11
CA ARG A 105 8.32 5.51 -10.41
C ARG A 105 7.69 4.18 -10.81
N SER A 106 7.62 3.21 -9.89
CA SER A 106 6.97 1.91 -10.14
C SER A 106 5.49 2.11 -10.50
N TYR A 107 4.79 2.98 -9.78
CA TYR A 107 3.34 3.18 -9.90
C TYR A 107 2.94 4.18 -10.99
N LYS A 108 3.89 4.70 -11.78
CA LYS A 108 3.65 5.78 -12.75
C LYS A 108 2.52 5.46 -13.75
N ARG A 109 2.40 4.18 -14.16
CA ARG A 109 1.44 3.74 -15.17
C ARG A 109 0.08 3.33 -14.59
N LEU A 110 -0.01 2.99 -13.30
CA LEU A 110 -1.23 2.51 -12.66
C LEU A 110 -2.43 3.46 -12.82
N PRO A 111 -2.29 4.80 -12.74
CA PRO A 111 -3.43 5.70 -12.98
C PRO A 111 -4.01 5.64 -14.38
N HIS A 112 -3.32 5.05 -15.36
CA HIS A 112 -3.85 4.89 -16.72
C HIS A 112 -4.59 3.57 -16.91
N ILE A 113 -4.40 2.62 -15.99
CA ILE A 113 -4.93 1.26 -16.04
C ILE A 113 -6.14 1.15 -15.09
N LEU A 114 -6.01 1.70 -13.89
CA LEU A 114 -7.02 1.58 -12.85
C LEU A 114 -8.13 2.63 -13.01
N PRO A 115 -9.39 2.27 -12.68
CA PRO A 115 -10.47 3.24 -12.58
C PRO A 115 -10.20 4.25 -11.45
N PRO A 116 -10.94 5.37 -11.41
CA PRO A 116 -10.96 6.24 -10.25
C PRO A 116 -11.26 5.48 -8.95
N GLY A 117 -10.59 5.85 -7.87
CA GLY A 117 -10.64 5.14 -6.60
C GLY A 117 -9.38 5.31 -5.77
N LEU A 118 -9.28 4.49 -4.72
CA LEU A 118 -8.19 4.51 -3.75
C LEU A 118 -7.29 3.29 -3.96
N LEU A 119 -6.02 3.51 -4.31
CA LEU A 119 -4.99 2.48 -4.22
C LEU A 119 -4.30 2.60 -2.86
N VAL A 120 -4.29 1.51 -2.09
CA VAL A 120 -3.66 1.43 -0.77
C VAL A 120 -2.36 0.66 -0.88
N ALA A 121 -1.27 1.21 -0.35
CA ALA A 121 0.04 0.59 -0.37
C ALA A 121 0.75 0.70 0.99
N ALA A 122 1.61 -0.27 1.30
CA ALA A 122 2.52 -0.21 2.45
C ALA A 122 3.70 0.73 2.16
N SER A 123 4.37 1.26 3.19
CA SER A 123 5.56 2.13 3.01
C SER A 123 6.88 1.38 2.98
N ASP A 124 6.89 0.08 3.26
CA ASP A 124 8.10 -0.71 3.50
C ASP A 124 8.33 -1.85 2.53
N VAL A 125 7.57 -1.85 1.43
CA VAL A 125 7.68 -2.80 0.33
C VAL A 125 7.74 -2.02 -0.99
N LEU A 126 8.60 -2.48 -1.90
CA LEU A 126 8.61 -2.07 -3.30
C LEU A 126 8.04 -3.22 -4.13
N GLU A 127 6.90 -2.98 -4.74
CA GLU A 127 6.20 -3.92 -5.59
C GLU A 127 6.56 -3.67 -7.05
N ASP A 128 6.84 -4.74 -7.77
CA ASP A 128 6.89 -4.73 -9.22
C ASP A 128 5.46 -4.86 -9.78
N VAL A 129 4.92 -3.73 -10.25
CA VAL A 129 3.57 -3.67 -10.83
C VAL A 129 3.60 -3.75 -12.36
N SER A 130 4.72 -4.09 -12.98
CA SER A 130 4.82 -4.17 -14.45
C SER A 130 3.81 -5.15 -15.08
N ALA A 131 3.52 -6.26 -14.40
CA ALA A 131 2.53 -7.25 -14.85
C ALA A 131 1.08 -6.71 -14.83
N SER A 132 0.81 -5.67 -14.03
CA SER A 132 -0.53 -5.09 -13.88
C SER A 132 -0.99 -4.27 -15.09
N GLU A 133 -0.10 -3.97 -16.03
CA GLU A 133 -0.44 -3.30 -17.30
C GLU A 133 -1.48 -4.06 -18.13
N LYS A 134 -1.68 -5.35 -17.84
CA LYS A 134 -2.68 -6.21 -18.48
C LYS A 134 -4.00 -6.27 -17.71
N CYS A 135 -4.10 -5.59 -16.57
CA CYS A 135 -5.31 -5.60 -15.75
C CYS A 135 -6.40 -4.77 -16.44
N ASN A 136 -7.46 -5.43 -16.87
CA ASN A 136 -8.69 -4.80 -17.31
C ASN A 136 -9.83 -5.38 -16.47
N SER A 137 -10.06 -4.77 -15.32
CA SER A 137 -11.06 -5.22 -14.36
C SER A 137 -12.17 -4.20 -14.24
N THR A 138 -13.41 -4.68 -14.31
CA THR A 138 -14.62 -3.91 -13.97
C THR A 138 -15.03 -4.12 -12.51
N SER A 139 -14.19 -4.77 -11.70
CA SER A 139 -14.48 -5.04 -10.29
C SER A 139 -14.32 -3.79 -9.44
N ASP A 140 -15.14 -3.69 -8.38
CA ASP A 140 -15.06 -2.60 -7.39
C ASP A 140 -13.75 -2.62 -6.58
N MET A 141 -13.14 -3.80 -6.45
CA MET A 141 -11.87 -4.00 -5.74
C MET A 141 -10.91 -4.81 -6.60
N VAL A 142 -9.67 -4.34 -6.67
CA VAL A 142 -8.56 -5.04 -7.33
C VAL A 142 -7.49 -5.32 -6.29
N LEU A 143 -7.03 -6.56 -6.25
CA LEU A 143 -5.94 -6.99 -5.39
C LEU A 143 -4.69 -7.27 -6.23
N PHE A 144 -3.54 -6.88 -5.70
CA PHE A 144 -2.25 -7.31 -6.23
C PHE A 144 -1.79 -8.52 -5.42
N ALA A 145 -1.53 -9.61 -6.11
CA ALA A 145 -1.09 -10.86 -5.50
C ALA A 145 0.18 -11.34 -6.17
N THR A 146 1.01 -12.06 -5.42
CA THR A 146 2.13 -12.81 -5.97
C THR A 146 1.95 -14.28 -5.67
N GLU A 147 2.33 -15.10 -6.64
CA GLU A 147 2.42 -16.53 -6.43
C GLU A 147 3.68 -16.84 -5.62
N SER A 148 3.49 -17.29 -4.38
CA SER A 148 4.54 -17.50 -3.40
C SER A 148 4.59 -18.95 -2.94
N SER A 149 5.78 -19.43 -2.58
CA SER A 149 5.93 -20.75 -1.96
C SER A 149 5.13 -20.87 -0.67
N LEU A 150 4.70 -22.08 -0.31
CA LEU A 150 3.92 -22.32 0.91
C LEU A 150 4.67 -21.91 2.18
N LYS A 151 6.01 -21.95 2.17
CA LYS A 151 6.83 -21.47 3.29
C LYS A 151 6.71 -19.95 3.49
N VAL A 152 6.59 -19.19 2.41
CA VAL A 152 6.38 -17.74 2.50
C VAL A 152 4.92 -17.46 2.89
N ALA A 153 3.98 -18.20 2.32
CA ALA A 153 2.55 -18.02 2.56
C ALA A 153 2.14 -18.09 4.05
N THR A 154 2.86 -18.86 4.87
CA THR A 154 2.59 -18.94 6.32
C THR A 154 2.88 -17.65 7.09
N ASP A 155 3.69 -16.75 6.55
CA ASP A 155 4.05 -15.47 7.17
C ASP A 155 3.25 -14.28 6.63
N HIS A 156 2.39 -14.51 5.63
CA HIS A 156 1.67 -13.51 4.85
C HIS A 156 0.16 -13.73 4.85
N GLY A 157 -0.60 -12.76 4.33
CA GLY A 157 -1.99 -12.93 3.96
C GLY A 157 -2.10 -13.79 2.70
N VAL A 158 -3.00 -14.78 2.71
CA VAL A 158 -3.21 -15.71 1.60
C VAL A 158 -4.59 -15.50 1.00
N PHE A 159 -4.64 -15.24 -0.31
CA PHE A 159 -5.88 -15.07 -1.05
C PHE A 159 -6.43 -16.43 -1.50
N VAL A 160 -7.69 -16.69 -1.14
CA VAL A 160 -8.45 -17.84 -1.62
C VAL A 160 -9.35 -17.37 -2.76
N MET A 161 -9.15 -17.95 -3.94
CA MET A 161 -9.89 -17.59 -5.15
C MET A 161 -10.91 -18.68 -5.50
N GLU A 162 -12.09 -18.29 -5.95
CA GLU A 162 -13.14 -19.18 -6.46
C GLU A 162 -13.75 -18.55 -7.73
N ASN A 163 -13.66 -19.25 -8.87
CA ASN A 163 -14.13 -18.76 -10.18
C ASN A 163 -13.60 -17.35 -10.52
N ASP A 164 -12.29 -17.15 -10.40
CA ASP A 164 -11.59 -15.87 -10.64
C ASP A 164 -12.04 -14.71 -9.73
N ARG A 165 -12.73 -15.00 -8.62
CA ARG A 165 -13.14 -14.02 -7.61
C ARG A 165 -12.54 -14.33 -6.25
N LEU A 166 -12.26 -13.28 -5.48
CA LEU A 166 -11.81 -13.45 -4.11
C LEU A 166 -12.95 -14.03 -3.26
N LYS A 167 -12.69 -15.16 -2.62
CA LYS A 167 -13.61 -15.80 -1.67
C LYS A 167 -13.31 -15.41 -0.22
N SER A 168 -12.02 -15.46 0.16
CA SER A 168 -11.57 -15.12 1.51
C SER A 168 -10.09 -14.78 1.53
N VAL A 169 -9.65 -14.10 2.60
CA VAL A 169 -8.24 -13.87 2.90
C VAL A 169 -7.93 -14.55 4.23
N LEU A 170 -6.88 -15.38 4.25
CA LEU A 170 -6.39 -16.02 5.46
C LEU A 170 -5.17 -15.24 5.96
N GLN A 171 -5.16 -14.82 7.22
CA GLN A 171 -4.02 -14.09 7.77
C GLN A 171 -3.01 -15.04 8.42
N LYS A 172 -1.83 -15.18 7.82
CA LYS A 172 -0.74 -16.05 8.29
C LYS A 172 -1.19 -17.48 8.61
N PRO A 173 -1.86 -18.16 7.65
CA PRO A 173 -2.41 -19.48 7.88
C PRO A 173 -1.31 -20.53 8.00
N SER A 174 -1.61 -21.59 8.75
CA SER A 174 -0.89 -22.85 8.65
C SER A 174 -1.12 -23.54 7.30
N LEU A 175 -0.27 -24.52 6.99
CA LEU A 175 -0.40 -25.32 5.77
C LEU A 175 -1.74 -26.08 5.71
N ASP A 176 -2.24 -26.56 6.84
CA ASP A 176 -3.48 -27.34 6.89
C ASP A 176 -4.71 -26.45 6.69
N GLU A 177 -4.69 -25.22 7.22
CA GLU A 177 -5.72 -24.22 6.93
C GLU A 177 -5.75 -23.84 5.44
N MET A 178 -4.58 -23.65 4.81
CA MET A 178 -4.49 -23.39 3.37
C MET A 178 -5.07 -24.54 2.54
N LYS A 179 -4.76 -25.79 2.89
CA LYS A 179 -5.32 -26.98 2.23
C LYS A 179 -6.84 -27.04 2.39
N ALA A 180 -7.33 -26.88 3.62
CA ALA A 180 -8.76 -26.96 3.93
C ALA A 180 -9.56 -25.87 3.23
N ALA A 181 -9.00 -24.67 3.08
CA ALA A 181 -9.63 -23.55 2.38
C ALA A 181 -9.49 -23.62 0.84
N GLY A 182 -8.69 -24.55 0.30
CA GLY A 182 -8.43 -24.64 -1.15
C GLY A 182 -7.54 -23.50 -1.67
N ALA A 183 -6.64 -22.98 -0.83
CA ALA A 183 -5.75 -21.86 -1.18
C ALA A 183 -4.53 -22.26 -2.03
N ILE A 184 -4.25 -23.56 -2.15
CA ILE A 184 -3.08 -24.08 -2.86
C ILE A 184 -3.41 -24.22 -4.36
N LEU A 185 -2.63 -23.53 -5.18
CA LEU A 185 -2.72 -23.54 -6.63
C LEU A 185 -2.21 -24.87 -7.22
N PRO A 186 -2.57 -25.21 -8.48
CA PRO A 186 -2.04 -26.40 -9.16
C PRO A 186 -0.52 -26.48 -9.24
N SER A 187 0.17 -25.34 -9.19
CA SER A 187 1.63 -25.23 -9.13
C SER A 187 2.24 -25.68 -7.79
N GLY A 188 1.42 -25.85 -6.75
CA GLY A 188 1.86 -26.13 -5.39
C GLY A 188 2.16 -24.87 -4.55
N ASN A 189 1.90 -23.68 -5.09
CA ASN A 189 2.09 -22.39 -4.42
C ASN A 189 0.76 -21.81 -3.91
N ALA A 190 0.81 -20.62 -3.29
CA ALA A 190 -0.38 -19.86 -2.90
C ALA A 190 -0.26 -18.39 -3.35
N LEU A 191 -1.39 -17.71 -3.51
CA LEU A 191 -1.43 -16.27 -3.80
C LEU A 191 -1.32 -15.48 -2.50
N THR A 192 -0.33 -14.61 -2.38
CA THR A 192 -0.07 -13.85 -1.15
C THR A 192 -0.12 -12.33 -1.35
N ASP A 193 -0.39 -11.61 -0.26
CA ASP A 193 -0.02 -10.20 -0.10
C ASP A 193 1.48 -10.07 0.25
N TRP A 194 2.03 -8.86 0.14
CA TRP A 194 3.41 -8.53 0.54
C TRP A 194 3.43 -7.50 1.67
#